data_AF-A0A077KQ87-F1
#
_entry.id   AF-A0A077KQ87-F1
#
_cell.length_a   1.000
_cell.length_b   1.000
_cell.length_c   1.000
_cell.angle_alpha   90.00
_cell.angle_beta   90.00
_cell.angle_gamma   90.00
#
_symmetry.space_group_name_H-M   'P 1'
#
loop_
_entity.id
_entity.type
_entity.pdbx_description
1 polymer ?
#
loop_
_entity_poly.entity_id
_entity_poly.type
_entity_poly.pdbx_seq_one_letter_code
_entity_poly.pdbx_strand_id
1 'polypeptide(L)'
;MHSAISIFSGDVNNFGIHYLDTIGFSPIGLYLAWLVKFTHLVSVFLIWRDRFIKPVALCNIVIFALGIYYIHWGNGWFVVGGGTNGIEFNVLLIFSFINLMLPEVRLKKINQ
;
A
#
# COMPACT_ATOMS: atom_id res chain seq x y z
N MET A 1 -2.93 -12.21 3.77
CA MET A 1 -3.66 -11.24 2.91
C MET A 1 -2.84 -10.63 1.75
N HIS A 2 -1.83 -11.30 1.20
CA HIS A 2 -1.14 -10.84 -0.02
C HIS A 2 -1.31 -11.88 -1.13
N SER A 3 -1.55 -11.40 -2.36
CA SER A 3 -1.83 -12.18 -3.58
C SER A 3 -3.31 -12.44 -3.90
N ALA A 4 -3.56 -12.85 -5.14
CA ALA A 4 -4.91 -13.15 -5.68
C ALA A 4 -5.69 -14.16 -4.83
N ILE A 5 -5.00 -15.03 -4.08
CA ILE A 5 -5.62 -15.98 -3.15
C ILE A 5 -6.50 -15.27 -2.11
N SER A 6 -6.14 -14.05 -1.69
CA SER A 6 -6.93 -13.25 -0.73
C SER A 6 -8.33 -12.85 -1.23
N ILE A 7 -8.53 -12.84 -2.55
CA ILE A 7 -9.84 -12.60 -3.19
C ILE A 7 -10.75 -13.80 -2.97
N PHE A 8 -10.18 -15.01 -3.03
CA PHE A 8 -10.93 -16.27 -2.91
C PHE A 8 -11.05 -16.76 -1.46
N SER A 9 -10.11 -16.40 -0.58
CA SER A 9 -10.12 -16.82 0.83
C SER A 9 -11.06 -16.02 1.72
N GLY A 10 -11.65 -14.93 1.21
CA GLY A 10 -12.50 -14.03 1.99
C GLY A 10 -11.73 -13.03 2.88
N ASP A 11 -10.39 -13.03 2.82
CA ASP A 11 -9.53 -12.12 3.59
C ASP A 11 -9.91 -10.65 3.41
N VAL A 12 -10.27 -10.25 2.18
CA VAL A 12 -10.67 -8.87 1.86
C VAL A 12 -11.97 -8.48 2.56
N ASN A 13 -12.94 -9.39 2.59
CA ASN A 13 -14.22 -9.17 3.26
C ASN A 13 -14.01 -9.09 4.77
N ASN A 14 -13.19 -9.98 5.32
CA ASN A 14 -12.85 -9.98 6.74
C ASN A 14 -12.14 -8.68 7.15
N PHE A 15 -11.21 -8.19 6.33
CA PHE A 15 -10.55 -6.90 6.58
C PHE A 15 -11.55 -5.72 6.56
N GLY A 16 -12.49 -5.72 5.61
CA GLY A 16 -13.51 -4.68 5.55
C GLY A 16 -14.49 -4.70 6.73
N ILE A 17 -15.09 -5.85 7.01
CA ILE A 17 -16.20 -5.99 7.97
C ILE A 17 -15.69 -6.08 9.41
N HIS A 18 -14.60 -6.82 9.65
CA HIS A 18 -14.14 -7.07 11.03
C HIS A 18 -13.07 -6.09 11.50
N TYR A 19 -12.39 -5.38 10.59
CA TYR A 19 -11.36 -4.40 10.95
C TYR A 19 -11.74 -2.97 10.56
N LEU A 20 -12.00 -2.67 9.29
CA LEU A 20 -12.29 -1.28 8.88
C LEU A 20 -13.58 -0.74 9.52
N ASP A 21 -14.63 -1.54 9.58
CA ASP A 21 -15.89 -1.12 10.20
C ASP A 21 -15.72 -0.87 11.72
N THR A 22 -14.81 -1.57 12.40
CA THR A 22 -14.61 -1.42 13.86
C THR A 22 -13.79 -0.18 14.22
N ILE A 23 -12.98 0.33 13.30
CA ILE A 23 -12.18 1.56 13.50
C ILE A 23 -12.88 2.83 12.98
N GLY A 24 -14.18 2.75 12.63
CA GLY A 24 -15.01 3.90 12.29
C GLY A 24 -15.38 4.07 10.81
N PHE A 25 -15.03 3.12 9.94
CA PHE A 25 -15.45 3.14 8.54
C PHE A 25 -16.79 2.43 8.30
N SER A 26 -17.51 2.01 9.33
CA SER A 26 -18.83 1.40 9.18
C SER A 26 -19.83 2.39 8.58
N PRO A 27 -20.67 1.98 7.61
CA PRO A 27 -20.84 0.64 7.03
C PRO A 27 -20.08 0.43 5.69
N ILE A 28 -19.11 1.30 5.38
CA ILE A 28 -18.42 1.32 4.09
C ILE A 28 -17.09 0.56 4.08
N GLY A 29 -16.67 -0.07 5.20
CA GLY A 29 -15.38 -0.75 5.32
C GLY A 29 -15.18 -1.86 4.30
N LEU A 30 -16.23 -2.62 3.97
CA LEU A 30 -16.19 -3.63 2.91
C LEU A 30 -15.84 -3.01 1.54
N TYR A 31 -16.52 -1.92 1.17
CA TYR A 31 -16.27 -1.24 -0.11
C TYR A 31 -14.87 -0.64 -0.16
N LEU A 32 -14.39 -0.09 0.97
CA LEU A 32 -13.06 0.48 1.08
C LEU A 32 -11.96 -0.59 0.94
N ALA A 33 -12.13 -1.75 1.58
CA ALA A 33 -11.21 -2.88 1.44
C ALA A 33 -11.07 -3.33 -0.02
N TRP A 34 -12.21 -3.45 -0.72
CA TRP A 34 -12.22 -3.80 -2.15
C TRP A 34 -11.63 -2.68 -3.02
N LEU A 35 -11.92 -1.42 -2.74
CA LEU A 35 -11.36 -0.28 -3.46
C LEU A 35 -9.82 -0.29 -3.40
N VAL A 36 -9.25 -0.53 -2.21
CA VAL A 36 -7.79 -0.66 -2.03
C VAL A 36 -7.25 -1.82 -2.86
N LYS A 37 -7.88 -3.00 -2.80
CA LYS A 37 -7.43 -4.18 -3.56
C LYS A 37 -7.52 -3.99 -5.08
N PHE A 38 -8.63 -3.43 -5.58
CA PHE A 38 -8.77 -3.12 -6.99
C PHE A 38 -7.77 -2.06 -7.45
N THR A 39 -7.50 -1.05 -6.62
CA THR A 39 -6.47 -0.05 -6.92
C THR A 39 -5.13 -0.71 -7.14
N HIS A 40 -4.68 -1.60 -6.23
CA HIS A 40 -3.43 -2.34 -6.43
C HIS A 40 -3.46 -3.23 -7.68
N LEU A 41 -4.55 -3.95 -7.93
CA LEU A 41 -4.67 -4.84 -9.09
C LEU A 41 -4.60 -4.09 -10.42
N VAL A 42 -5.35 -2.98 -10.55
CA VAL A 42 -5.36 -2.13 -11.74
C VAL A 42 -4.01 -1.43 -11.92
N SER A 43 -3.36 -1.04 -10.82
CA SER A 43 -2.04 -0.40 -10.86
C SER A 43 -1.00 -1.25 -11.56
N VAL A 44 -1.01 -2.58 -11.34
CA VAL A 44 -0.09 -3.51 -12.04
C VAL A 44 -0.24 -3.40 -13.55
N PHE A 45 -1.46 -3.42 -14.08
CA PHE A 45 -1.71 -3.33 -15.52
C PHE A 45 -1.36 -1.96 -16.10
N LEU A 46 -1.60 -0.88 -15.34
CA LEU A 46 -1.30 0.49 -15.78
C LEU A 46 0.21 0.76 -15.81
N ILE A 47 0.93 0.34 -14.78
CA ILE A 47 2.40 0.41 -14.72
C ILE A 47 3.01 -0.45 -15.82
N TRP A 48 2.50 -1.66 -16.05
CA TRP A 48 3.01 -2.54 -17.11
C TRP A 48 2.85 -1.95 -18.53
N ARG A 49 1.87 -1.05 -18.73
CA ARG A 49 1.66 -0.32 -19.99
C ARG A 49 2.30 1.07 -20.01
N ASP A 50 3.09 1.42 -18.99
CA ASP A 50 3.68 2.76 -18.79
C ASP A 50 2.66 3.91 -18.89
N ARG A 51 1.39 3.64 -18.54
CA ARG A 51 0.27 4.58 -18.67
C ARG A 51 -0.17 5.03 -17.28
N PHE A 52 -0.45 6.33 -17.15
CA PHE A 52 -0.99 6.91 -15.91
C PHE A 52 -0.09 6.66 -14.68
N ILE A 53 1.23 6.61 -14.87
CA ILE A 53 2.21 6.33 -13.80
C ILE A 53 2.05 7.28 -12.61
N LYS A 54 1.95 8.60 -12.87
CA LYS A 54 1.85 9.60 -11.80
C LYS A 54 0.62 9.42 -10.90
N PRO A 55 -0.63 9.35 -11.41
CA PRO A 55 -1.78 9.14 -10.54
C PRO A 55 -1.77 7.75 -9.89
N VAL A 56 -1.30 6.70 -10.59
CA VAL A 56 -1.15 5.36 -9.99
C VAL A 56 -0.19 5.39 -8.82
N ALA A 57 0.98 6.01 -8.97
CA ALA A 57 1.97 6.15 -7.91
C ALA A 57 1.38 6.91 -6.72
N LEU A 58 0.73 8.05 -6.95
CA LEU A 58 0.12 8.85 -5.89
C LEU A 58 -0.95 8.06 -5.11
N CYS A 59 -1.85 7.36 -5.81
CA CYS A 59 -2.88 6.54 -5.17
C CYS A 59 -2.27 5.45 -4.28
N ASN A 60 -1.26 4.72 -4.77
CA ASN A 60 -0.61 3.65 -4.00
C ASN A 60 0.16 4.22 -2.80
N ILE A 61 0.84 5.37 -2.95
CA ILE A 61 1.53 6.03 -1.83
C ILE A 61 0.55 6.37 -0.71
N VAL A 62 -0.61 6.94 -1.03
CA VAL A 62 -1.64 7.26 -0.03
C VAL A 62 -2.12 5.99 0.67
N ILE A 63 -2.39 4.92 -0.09
CA ILE A 63 -2.81 3.64 0.48
C ILE A 63 -1.76 3.07 1.45
N PHE A 64 -0.47 3.08 1.07
CA PHE A 64 0.59 2.60 1.96
C PHE A 64 0.77 3.49 3.19
N ALA A 65 0.65 4.81 3.05
CA ALA A 65 0.72 5.72 4.19
C ALA A 65 -0.41 5.47 5.19
N LEU A 66 -1.65 5.26 4.72
CA LEU A 66 -2.79 4.90 5.56
C LEU A 66 -2.62 3.49 6.15
N GLY A 67 -2.10 2.53 5.38
CA GLY A 67 -1.78 1.20 5.86
C GLY A 67 -0.74 1.23 6.99
N ILE A 68 0.29 2.06 6.87
CA ILE A 68 1.25 2.32 7.95
C ILE A 68 0.50 2.83 9.17
N TYR A 69 -0.28 3.90 9.02
CA TYR A 69 -0.95 4.56 10.15
C TYR A 69 -1.91 3.64 10.90
N TYR A 70 -2.83 2.99 10.19
CA TYR A 70 -3.88 2.19 10.80
C TYR A 70 -3.40 0.80 11.24
N ILE A 71 -2.54 0.14 10.47
CA ILE A 71 -2.26 -1.30 10.63
C ILE A 71 -0.86 -1.54 11.22
N HIS A 72 0.16 -0.86 10.72
CA HIS A 72 1.55 -1.25 10.96
C HIS A 72 2.28 -0.40 12.00
N TRP A 73 1.78 0.80 12.32
CA TRP A 73 2.45 1.75 13.20
C TRP A 73 2.82 1.14 14.57
N GLY A 74 1.91 0.37 15.16
CA GLY A 74 2.12 -0.29 16.45
C GLY A 74 3.10 -1.48 16.43
N ASN A 75 3.44 -2.01 15.24
CA ASN A 75 4.24 -3.23 15.10
C ASN A 75 5.74 -2.93 14.95
N GLY A 76 6.14 -1.66 14.94
CA GLY A 76 7.52 -1.23 14.80
C GLY A 76 8.02 -1.30 13.34
N TRP A 77 9.34 -1.36 13.18
CA TRP A 77 9.98 -1.23 11.86
C TRP A 77 9.96 -2.52 11.04
N PHE A 78 10.41 -3.63 11.64
CA PHE A 78 10.81 -4.82 10.89
C PHE A 78 9.63 -5.70 10.48
N VAL A 79 9.60 -6.08 9.20
CA VAL A 79 8.64 -7.07 8.67
C VAL A 79 9.15 -8.50 8.90
N VAL A 80 10.47 -8.71 8.85
CA VAL A 80 11.15 -9.99 9.09
C VAL A 80 12.29 -9.79 10.10
N GLY A 81 12.60 -10.82 10.90
CA GLY A 81 13.64 -10.76 11.94
C GLY A 81 13.08 -10.49 13.34
N GLY A 82 13.60 -9.47 14.04
CA GLY A 82 13.22 -9.12 15.42
C GLY A 82 11.80 -8.54 15.60
N GLY A 83 10.96 -8.58 14.57
CA GLY A 83 9.58 -8.08 14.57
C GLY A 83 8.76 -8.78 13.49
N THR A 84 7.44 -8.54 13.49
CA THR A 84 6.51 -9.03 12.47
C THR A 84 5.54 -7.91 12.09
N ASN A 85 5.10 -7.87 10.83
CA ASN A 85 4.13 -6.88 10.34
C ASN A 85 4.53 -5.40 10.55
N GLY A 86 5.83 -5.09 10.56
CA GLY A 86 6.33 -3.71 10.65
C GLY A 86 6.13 -2.86 9.40
N ILE A 87 6.65 -1.63 9.42
CA ILE A 87 6.44 -0.61 8.37
C ILE A 87 7.46 -0.65 7.22
N GLU A 88 8.58 -1.36 7.37
CA GLU A 88 9.73 -1.38 6.43
C GLU A 88 9.32 -1.54 4.96
N PHE A 89 8.51 -2.56 4.67
CA PHE A 89 8.10 -2.85 3.29
C PHE A 89 7.20 -1.75 2.70
N ASN A 90 6.31 -1.17 3.50
CA ASN A 90 5.46 -0.06 3.05
C ASN A 90 6.30 1.17 2.72
N VAL A 91 7.29 1.49 3.56
CA VAL A 91 8.23 2.60 3.33
C VAL A 91 9.01 2.39 2.03
N LEU A 92 9.53 1.19 1.80
CA LEU A 92 10.25 0.85 0.57
C LEU A 92 9.38 1.03 -0.68
N LEU A 93 8.11 0.59 -0.63
CA LEU A 93 7.19 0.76 -1.75
C LEU A 93 6.87 2.23 -2.01
N ILE A 94 6.66 3.04 -0.96
CA ILE A 94 6.45 4.49 -1.11
C ILE A 94 7.64 5.13 -1.84
N PHE A 95 8.87 4.85 -1.45
CA PHE A 95 10.06 5.38 -2.13
C PHE A 95 10.18 4.87 -3.57
N SER A 96 9.82 3.62 -3.82
CA SER A 96 9.80 3.04 -5.17
C SER A 96 8.80 3.76 -6.09
N PHE A 97 7.60 4.07 -5.58
CA PHE A 97 6.59 4.83 -6.31
C PHE A 97 6.99 6.30 -6.52
N ILE A 98 7.66 6.93 -5.55
CA ILE A 98 8.22 8.29 -5.72
C ILE A 98 9.26 8.30 -6.83
N ASN A 99 10.17 7.31 -6.87
CA ASN A 99 11.17 7.18 -7.92
C ASN A 99 10.52 6.98 -9.29
N LEU A 100 9.51 6.10 -9.36
CA LEU A 100 8.75 5.86 -10.58
C LEU A 100 8.03 7.14 -11.09
N MET A 101 7.55 7.99 -10.18
CA MET A 101 6.90 9.26 -10.51
C MET A 101 7.89 10.34 -10.97
N LEU A 102 9.12 10.31 -10.46
CA LEU A 102 10.17 11.31 -10.70
C LEU A 102 11.46 10.64 -11.20
N PRO A 103 11.49 10.15 -12.45
CA PRO A 103 12.62 9.38 -12.98
C PRO A 103 13.93 10.18 -13.06
N GLU A 104 13.87 11.51 -12.99
CA GLU A 104 15.03 12.40 -13.07
C GLU A 104 15.59 12.85 -11.72
N VAL A 105 15.19 12.26 -10.59
CA VAL A 105 15.77 12.58 -9.27
C VAL A 105 17.22 12.10 -9.22
N ARG A 106 18.13 12.98 -9.63
CA ARG A 106 19.58 12.77 -9.50
C ARG A 106 19.99 13.27 -8.12
N LEU A 107 20.40 12.35 -7.24
CA LEU A 107 21.03 12.71 -5.97
C LEU A 107 22.29 13.53 -6.29
N LYS A 108 22.21 14.84 -6.08
CA LYS A 108 23.36 15.73 -6.28
C LYS A 108 24.37 15.37 -5.20
N LYS A 109 25.46 14.72 -5.58
CA LYS A 109 26.57 14.43 -4.66
C LYS A 109 27.13 15.78 -4.22
N ILE A 110 26.91 16.17 -2.97
CA ILE A 110 27.56 17.33 -2.37
C ILE A 110 29.01 16.88 -2.15
N ASN A 111 29.89 17.23 -3.09
CA ASN A 111 31.33 17.11 -2.85
C ASN A 111 31.67 18.19 -1.80
N GLN A 112 32.07 17.73 -0.62
CA GLN A 112 32.81 18.54 0.35
C GLN A 112 34.24 18.74 -0.14
#